data_AF-A0A849DJY7-F1
#
_entry.id   AF-A0A849DJY7-F1
#
_cell.length_a   1.000
_cell.length_b   1.000
_cell.length_c   1.000
_cell.angle_alpha   90.00
_cell.angle_beta   90.00
_cell.angle_gamma   90.00
#
_symmetry.space_group_name_H-M   'P 1'
#
loop_
_entity.id
_entity.type
_entity.pdbx_description
1 polymer ?
#
loop_
_entity_poly.entity_id
_entity_poly.type
_entity_poly.pdbx_seq_one_letter_code
_entity_poly.pdbx_strand_id
1 'polypeptide(L)'
;MTEIQIEVDLPHSLERVWRAVTDPRVLREWFLEVTCIDDTRGTFTLSPDGAEGLDDPIEGEIVEREAPHRLMMRWTSERQHTLVTVTLLSSGTGCALTLVQRGFIGQQGSLRRRVLHRTYTQMLNVNLRAALKRLEAADRERDNLSRRSDAQGQAGPRSASRNQARFFTAVPRQASMAWAGLKAAGRNVSRRSVSTTGRPSPKRQPARGIAAPAGEALSDSPTATIVRERWSSAKRARRAAQRRRTALAASAAIVVLLAALAVLIGRLTQPVAPGAATSPEGPQSIIVPGGLSASSGGGGAGAPTPLPATGASEQGELPVLSGTYLTTRTIVGGYEGVVLVNNLSTNAVNGWSVWIVLPPLGLVVHDVRGALAVQTDKEVRFVPVPGNRVVPAGESVRFTFQVQGVGAPVECVINDRLCAGIPE
;
A
#
# COMPACT_ATOMS: atom_id res chain seq x y z
N MET A 1 14.91 10.18 7.81
CA MET A 1 13.90 9.75 6.82
C MET A 1 14.40 8.57 5.98
N THR A 2 13.50 7.72 5.47
CA THR A 2 13.83 6.72 4.44
C THR A 2 12.88 6.81 3.26
N GLU A 3 13.45 7.12 2.09
CA GLU A 3 12.78 7.17 0.80
C GLU A 3 13.40 6.10 -0.12
N ILE A 4 12.58 5.48 -0.96
CA ILE A 4 13.02 4.62 -2.05
C ILE A 4 12.46 5.24 -3.34
N GLN A 5 13.34 5.63 -4.26
CA GLN A 5 12.99 6.11 -5.59
C GLN A 5 13.69 5.23 -6.61
N ILE A 6 12.93 4.74 -7.59
CA ILE A 6 13.43 3.88 -8.67
C ILE A 6 12.81 4.37 -9.98
N GLU A 7 13.65 4.54 -10.99
CA GLU A 7 13.28 4.99 -12.34
C GLU A 7 13.64 3.92 -13.36
N VAL A 8 12.73 3.70 -14.32
CA VAL A 8 12.84 2.64 -15.31
C VAL A 8 12.24 3.08 -16.65
N ASP A 9 13.08 3.18 -17.68
CA ASP A 9 12.61 3.36 -19.07
C ASP A 9 12.10 2.04 -19.65
N LEU A 10 10.88 2.05 -20.19
CA LEU A 10 10.16 0.90 -20.72
C LEU A 10 9.86 1.11 -22.22
N PRO A 11 10.25 0.20 -23.13
CA PRO A 11 10.00 0.33 -24.57
C PRO A 11 8.57 -0.10 -24.94
N HIS A 12 7.58 0.43 -24.25
CA HIS A 12 6.16 0.15 -24.42
C HIS A 12 5.34 1.44 -24.21
N SER A 13 4.16 1.52 -24.84
CA SER A 13 3.30 2.70 -24.72
C SER A 13 2.79 2.91 -23.29
N LEU A 14 2.49 4.18 -22.98
CA LEU A 14 2.02 4.66 -21.68
C LEU A 14 0.81 3.87 -21.18
N GLU A 15 -0.15 3.57 -22.05
CA GLU A 15 -1.39 2.85 -21.73
C GLU A 15 -1.13 1.38 -21.36
N ARG A 16 -0.15 0.74 -22.03
CA ARG A 16 0.23 -0.65 -21.72
C ARG A 16 0.96 -0.73 -20.38
N VAL A 17 1.84 0.24 -20.08
CA VAL A 17 2.50 0.33 -18.77
C VAL A 17 1.47 0.65 -17.69
N TRP A 18 0.56 1.59 -17.92
CA TRP A 18 -0.54 1.92 -17.00
C TRP A 18 -1.39 0.69 -16.66
N ARG A 19 -1.80 -0.08 -17.67
CA ARG A 19 -2.52 -1.35 -17.47
C ARG A 19 -1.69 -2.34 -16.66
N ALA A 20 -0.39 -2.46 -16.90
CA ALA A 20 0.48 -3.37 -16.15
C ALA A 20 0.66 -3.02 -14.67
N VAL A 21 0.53 -1.74 -14.30
CA VAL A 21 0.61 -1.26 -12.91
C VAL A 21 -0.75 -1.04 -12.23
N THR A 22 -1.88 -1.22 -12.93
CA THR A 22 -3.24 -1.03 -12.38
C THR A 22 -4.15 -2.23 -12.47
N ASP A 23 -4.01 -3.11 -13.48
CA ASP A 23 -4.82 -4.31 -13.65
C ASP A 23 -4.39 -5.39 -12.63
N PRO A 24 -5.24 -5.80 -11.66
CA PRO A 24 -4.90 -6.83 -10.67
C PRO A 24 -4.59 -8.20 -11.30
N ARG A 25 -4.98 -8.44 -12.56
CA ARG A 25 -4.62 -9.66 -13.32
C ARG A 25 -3.20 -9.61 -13.85
N VAL A 26 -2.66 -8.42 -14.13
CA VAL A 26 -1.28 -8.26 -14.58
C VAL A 26 -0.32 -8.08 -13.40
N LEU A 27 -0.72 -7.30 -12.38
CA LEU A 27 0.11 -7.08 -11.18
C LEU A 27 0.59 -8.38 -10.53
N ARG A 28 -0.28 -9.39 -10.43
CA ARG A 28 0.08 -10.73 -9.91
C ARG A 28 1.11 -11.49 -10.74
N GLU A 29 1.31 -11.15 -12.01
CA GLU A 29 2.28 -11.82 -12.89
C GLU A 29 3.72 -11.33 -12.70
N TRP A 30 3.93 -10.21 -12.00
CA TRP A 30 5.25 -9.58 -11.90
C TRP A 30 5.58 -8.93 -10.55
N PHE A 31 4.57 -8.43 -9.83
CA PHE A 31 4.72 -7.74 -8.56
C PHE A 31 4.37 -8.66 -7.39
N LEU A 32 3.14 -8.59 -6.89
CA LEU A 32 2.61 -9.33 -5.73
C LEU A 32 1.18 -9.79 -6.04
N GLU A 33 0.66 -10.79 -5.31
CA GLU A 33 -0.75 -11.16 -5.42
C GLU A 33 -1.61 -10.03 -4.83
N VAL A 34 -2.50 -9.48 -5.67
CA VAL A 34 -3.40 -8.37 -5.31
C VAL A 34 -4.83 -8.88 -5.20
N THR A 35 -5.43 -8.71 -4.02
CA THR A 35 -6.85 -8.98 -3.77
C THR A 35 -7.57 -7.67 -3.52
N CYS A 36 -8.48 -7.27 -4.42
CA CYS A 36 -9.40 -6.16 -4.14
C CYS A 36 -10.35 -6.53 -3.00
N ILE A 37 -10.58 -5.60 -2.07
CA ILE A 37 -11.58 -5.72 -1.00
C ILE A 37 -12.82 -4.92 -1.39
N ASP A 38 -12.64 -3.67 -1.83
CA ASP A 38 -13.70 -2.78 -2.26
C ASP A 38 -13.21 -1.92 -3.43
N ASP A 39 -13.66 -2.25 -4.65
CA ASP A 39 -13.32 -1.51 -5.87
C ASP A 39 -13.89 -0.08 -5.88
N THR A 40 -14.94 0.21 -5.10
CA THR A 40 -15.54 1.55 -5.00
C THR A 40 -14.74 2.48 -4.09
N ARG A 41 -14.09 1.92 -3.05
CA ARG A 41 -13.14 2.63 -2.17
C ARG A 41 -11.70 2.54 -2.64
N GLY A 42 -11.41 1.71 -3.64
CA GLY A 42 -10.05 1.46 -4.10
C GLY A 42 -9.16 0.80 -3.03
N THR A 43 -9.74 -0.06 -2.18
CA THR A 43 -8.99 -0.78 -1.13
C THR A 43 -8.65 -2.20 -1.54
N PHE A 44 -7.44 -2.64 -1.19
CA PHE A 44 -6.87 -3.92 -1.59
C PHE A 44 -5.91 -4.47 -0.54
N THR A 45 -5.55 -5.75 -0.66
CA THR A 45 -4.45 -6.36 0.08
C THR A 45 -3.39 -6.87 -0.90
N LEU A 46 -2.13 -6.56 -0.62
CA LEU A 46 -0.97 -7.19 -1.26
C LEU A 46 -0.49 -8.34 -0.36
N SER A 47 -0.32 -9.52 -0.95
CA SER A 47 0.34 -10.66 -0.29
C SER A 47 1.78 -10.77 -0.79
N PRO A 48 2.80 -10.57 0.07
CA PRO A 48 4.20 -10.58 -0.38
C PRO A 48 4.75 -11.91 -0.88
N ASP A 49 4.14 -13.03 -0.47
CA ASP A 49 4.48 -14.42 -0.86
C ASP A 49 6.00 -14.77 -0.88
N GLY A 50 6.78 -14.12 -0.01
CA GLY A 50 8.22 -14.35 0.16
C GLY A 50 9.14 -13.31 -0.47
N ALA A 51 8.61 -12.19 -0.99
CA ALA A 51 9.41 -11.08 -1.48
C ALA A 51 10.27 -10.44 -0.36
N GLU A 52 11.59 -10.33 -0.57
CA GLU A 52 12.50 -9.82 0.46
C GLU A 52 12.18 -8.39 0.89
N GLY A 53 12.14 -8.15 2.20
CA GLY A 53 11.81 -6.86 2.80
C GLY A 53 10.30 -6.58 2.93
N LEU A 54 9.44 -7.46 2.39
CA LEU A 54 7.99 -7.38 2.48
C LEU A 54 7.50 -8.61 3.25
N ASP A 55 7.46 -8.53 4.57
CA ASP A 55 7.21 -9.70 5.43
C ASP A 55 5.73 -9.95 5.70
N ASP A 56 4.96 -8.87 5.85
CA ASP A 56 3.57 -8.87 6.33
C ASP A 56 2.59 -8.52 5.20
N PRO A 57 1.34 -9.02 5.22
CA PRO A 57 0.29 -8.54 4.34
C PRO A 57 0.15 -7.01 4.41
N ILE A 58 -0.03 -6.38 3.25
CA ILE A 58 -0.06 -4.93 3.13
C ILE A 58 -1.49 -4.50 2.78
N GLU A 59 -2.11 -3.74 3.66
CA GLU A 59 -3.37 -3.06 3.38
C GLU A 59 -3.09 -1.82 2.52
N GLY A 60 -3.77 -1.76 1.38
CA GLY A 60 -3.62 -0.73 0.38
C GLY A 60 -4.90 0.09 0.22
N GLU A 61 -4.75 1.40 0.14
CA GLU A 61 -5.82 2.36 -0.21
C GLU A 61 -5.32 3.24 -1.37
N ILE A 62 -6.09 3.35 -2.44
CA ILE A 62 -5.83 4.31 -3.52
C ILE A 62 -6.22 5.71 -3.02
N VAL A 63 -5.22 6.60 -2.93
CA VAL A 63 -5.42 8.02 -2.58
C VAL A 63 -5.74 8.85 -3.81
N GLU A 64 -5.13 8.51 -4.95
CA GLU A 64 -5.26 9.27 -6.20
C GLU A 64 -5.03 8.34 -7.41
N ARG A 65 -5.80 8.55 -8.47
CA ARG A 65 -5.67 7.83 -9.74
C ARG A 65 -5.97 8.79 -10.89
N GLU A 66 -4.92 9.32 -11.50
CA GLU A 66 -4.97 10.13 -12.71
C GLU A 66 -4.50 9.25 -13.87
N ALA A 67 -5.43 8.56 -14.54
CA ALA A 67 -5.08 7.68 -15.65
C ALA A 67 -4.67 8.47 -16.91
N PRO A 68 -3.62 8.08 -17.65
CA PRO A 68 -2.66 6.99 -17.41
C PRO A 68 -1.35 7.43 -16.71
N HIS A 69 -1.30 8.62 -16.10
CA HIS A 69 -0.04 9.26 -15.68
C HIS A 69 0.36 9.03 -14.23
N ARG A 70 -0.58 8.88 -13.29
CA ARG A 70 -0.25 8.88 -11.86
C ARG A 70 -1.17 8.01 -11.00
N LEU A 71 -0.57 7.18 -10.16
CA LEU A 71 -1.23 6.35 -9.15
C LEU A 71 -0.58 6.59 -7.79
N MET A 72 -1.36 6.96 -6.79
CA MET A 72 -0.88 7.23 -5.43
C MET A 72 -1.65 6.37 -4.43
N MET A 73 -0.93 5.66 -3.57
CA MET A 73 -1.49 4.65 -2.67
C MET A 73 -0.90 4.79 -1.25
N ARG A 74 -1.72 4.65 -0.21
CA ARG A 74 -1.26 4.37 1.16
C ARG A 74 -1.08 2.87 1.31
N TRP A 75 0.05 2.45 1.85
CA TRP A 75 0.39 1.07 2.18
C TRP A 75 0.69 0.97 3.68
N THR A 76 -0.12 0.20 4.38
CA THR A 76 -0.06 -0.03 5.83
C THR A 76 0.15 -1.52 6.12
N SER A 77 1.00 -1.83 7.10
CA SER A 77 1.03 -3.12 7.79
C SER A 77 1.44 -2.90 9.25
N GLU A 78 1.52 -3.96 10.06
CA GLU A 78 2.05 -3.90 11.44
C GLU A 78 3.41 -3.19 11.56
N ARG A 79 4.19 -3.16 10.47
CA ARG A 79 5.60 -2.72 10.47
C ARG A 79 5.90 -1.63 9.43
N GLN A 80 4.91 -1.10 8.71
CA GLN A 80 5.12 0.00 7.78
C GLN A 80 3.89 0.89 7.63
N HIS A 81 4.12 2.20 7.47
CA HIS A 81 3.14 3.18 7.07
C HIS A 81 3.78 4.06 6.01
N THR A 82 3.43 3.81 4.75
CA THR A 82 4.11 4.43 3.60
C THR A 82 3.13 4.92 2.56
N LEU A 83 3.56 5.94 1.82
CA LEU A 83 2.93 6.37 0.58
C LEU A 83 3.76 5.87 -0.58
N VAL A 84 3.12 5.14 -1.50
CA VAL A 84 3.70 4.73 -2.79
C VAL A 84 3.07 5.58 -3.89
N THR A 85 3.90 6.33 -4.62
CA THR A 85 3.51 7.04 -5.84
C THR A 85 4.17 6.37 -7.04
N VAL A 86 3.38 6.03 -8.04
CA VAL A 86 3.84 5.62 -9.37
C VAL A 86 3.48 6.73 -10.34
N THR A 87 4.47 7.26 -11.05
CA THR A 87 4.30 8.26 -12.10
C THR A 87 4.80 7.68 -13.41
N LEU A 88 4.04 7.87 -14.48
CA LEU A 88 4.36 7.44 -15.84
C LEU A 88 4.41 8.66 -16.77
N LEU A 89 5.48 8.78 -17.53
CA LEU A 89 5.69 9.83 -18.53
C LEU A 89 5.99 9.20 -19.89
N SER A 90 5.40 9.74 -20.96
CA SER A 90 5.76 9.33 -22.33
C SER A 90 7.20 9.74 -22.64
N SER A 91 7.99 8.81 -23.21
CA SER A 91 9.40 9.01 -23.51
C SER A 91 9.70 8.47 -24.92
N GLY A 92 9.54 9.33 -25.92
CA GLY A 92 9.69 8.95 -27.34
C GLY A 92 8.67 7.88 -27.76
N THR A 93 9.16 6.68 -28.08
CA THR A 93 8.34 5.51 -28.41
C THR A 93 8.03 4.62 -27.20
N GLY A 94 8.49 4.99 -26.01
CA GLY A 94 8.33 4.26 -24.76
C GLY A 94 7.73 5.11 -23.63
N CYS A 95 7.95 4.66 -22.41
CA CYS A 95 7.42 5.24 -21.19
C CYS A 95 8.47 5.18 -20.08
N ALA A 96 8.74 6.30 -19.42
CA ALA A 96 9.50 6.34 -18.18
C ALA A 96 8.55 6.07 -17.00
N LEU A 97 8.90 5.11 -16.14
CA LEU A 97 8.19 4.81 -14.90
C LEU A 97 9.05 5.23 -13.71
N THR A 98 8.50 6.07 -12.84
CA THR A 98 9.08 6.42 -11.54
C THR A 98 8.22 5.83 -10.42
N LEU A 99 8.83 5.02 -9.55
CA LEU A 99 8.22 4.56 -8.30
C LEU A 99 8.91 5.23 -7.12
N VAL A 100 8.13 5.93 -6.28
CA VAL A 100 8.57 6.58 -5.05
C VAL A 100 7.80 6.01 -3.86
N GLN A 101 8.50 5.40 -2.90
CA GLN A 101 7.96 5.02 -1.60
C GLN A 101 8.56 5.91 -0.50
N ARG A 102 7.70 6.61 0.26
CA ARG A 102 8.06 7.50 1.37
C ARG A 102 7.33 7.11 2.65
N GLY A 103 7.93 7.39 3.81
CA GLY A 103 7.32 7.20 5.12
C GLY A 103 8.09 6.23 6.01
N PHE A 104 7.37 5.61 6.96
CA PHE A 104 7.94 4.61 7.85
C PHE A 104 7.94 3.24 7.16
N ILE A 105 9.07 2.85 6.57
CA ILE A 105 9.23 1.52 5.97
C ILE A 105 9.45 0.41 7.01
N GLY A 106 9.65 0.75 8.28
CA GLY A 106 9.87 -0.18 9.39
C GLY A 106 11.12 0.07 10.22
N GLN A 107 11.23 -0.65 11.35
CA GLN A 107 12.44 -0.68 12.18
C GLN A 107 13.67 -1.11 11.35
N GLN A 108 14.87 -0.63 11.71
CA GLN A 108 16.09 -0.81 10.92
C GLN A 108 15.99 -0.26 9.48
N GLY A 109 15.34 0.90 9.33
CA GLY A 109 15.00 1.53 8.04
C GLY A 109 16.16 1.53 7.02
N SER A 110 17.39 1.88 7.40
CA SER A 110 18.53 1.91 6.47
C SER A 110 18.89 0.53 5.87
N LEU A 111 18.74 -0.56 6.63
CA LEU A 111 18.92 -1.92 6.13
C LEU A 111 17.73 -2.33 5.25
N ARG A 112 16.50 -2.10 5.74
CA ARG A 112 15.27 -2.45 5.04
C ARG A 112 15.12 -1.71 3.71
N ARG A 113 15.51 -0.43 3.65
CA ARG A 113 15.60 0.38 2.43
C ARG A 113 16.48 -0.29 1.37
N ARG A 114 17.66 -0.79 1.75
CA ARG A 114 18.59 -1.46 0.81
C ARG A 114 18.00 -2.76 0.26
N VAL A 115 17.32 -3.55 1.10
CA VAL A 115 16.62 -4.77 0.67
C VAL A 115 15.46 -4.42 -0.27
N LEU A 116 14.53 -3.57 0.17
CA LEU A 116 13.37 -3.15 -0.63
C LEU A 116 13.76 -2.52 -1.97
N HIS A 117 14.78 -1.65 -1.99
CA HIS A 117 15.28 -1.07 -3.23
C HIS A 117 15.74 -2.16 -4.21
N ARG A 118 16.47 -3.18 -3.75
CA ARG A 118 16.86 -4.32 -4.59
C ARG A 118 15.64 -5.12 -5.07
N THR A 119 14.71 -5.44 -4.17
CA THR A 119 13.48 -6.17 -4.48
C THR A 119 12.66 -5.47 -5.57
N TYR A 120 12.38 -4.18 -5.41
CA TYR A 120 11.65 -3.40 -6.41
C TYR A 120 12.45 -3.19 -7.70
N THR A 121 13.77 -3.00 -7.62
CA THR A 121 14.63 -2.90 -8.82
C THR A 121 14.52 -4.18 -9.65
N GLN A 122 14.55 -5.35 -9.01
CA GLN A 122 14.35 -6.64 -9.66
C GLN A 122 12.93 -6.77 -10.25
N MET A 123 11.89 -6.45 -9.48
CA MET A 123 10.50 -6.52 -9.94
C MET A 123 10.25 -5.60 -11.16
N LEU A 124 10.74 -4.36 -11.14
CA LEU A 124 10.52 -3.39 -12.21
C LEU A 124 11.42 -3.65 -13.44
N ASN A 125 12.70 -3.99 -13.25
CA ASN A 125 13.61 -4.19 -14.40
C ASN A 125 13.55 -5.58 -15.01
N VAL A 126 13.08 -6.61 -14.29
CA VAL A 126 13.01 -7.99 -14.81
C VAL A 126 11.57 -8.44 -14.97
N ASN A 127 10.81 -8.47 -13.88
CA ASN A 127 9.48 -9.09 -13.90
C ASN A 127 8.47 -8.28 -14.72
N LEU A 128 8.38 -6.96 -14.51
CA LEU A 128 7.48 -6.06 -15.23
C LEU A 128 7.80 -6.06 -16.73
N ARG A 129 9.08 -6.00 -17.13
CA ARG A 129 9.48 -6.10 -18.55
C ARG A 129 9.04 -7.43 -19.17
N ALA A 130 9.11 -8.54 -18.42
CA ALA A 130 8.63 -9.84 -18.90
C ALA A 130 7.10 -9.88 -19.04
N ALA A 131 6.35 -9.26 -18.10
CA ALA A 131 4.89 -9.15 -18.19
C ALA A 131 4.42 -8.22 -19.33
N LEU A 132 5.11 -7.10 -19.57
CA LEU A 132 4.81 -6.20 -20.69
C LEU A 132 4.97 -6.87 -22.06
N LYS A 133 6.01 -7.72 -22.23
CA LYS A 133 6.17 -8.55 -23.43
C LYS A 133 5.05 -9.58 -23.60
N ARG A 134 4.56 -10.20 -22.51
CA ARG A 134 3.40 -11.12 -22.55
C ARG A 134 2.12 -10.38 -22.90
N LEU A 135 1.87 -9.22 -22.31
CA LEU A 135 0.75 -8.34 -22.64
C LEU A 135 0.76 -7.97 -24.13
N GLU A 136 1.90 -7.51 -24.64
CA GLU A 136 2.04 -7.14 -26.05
C GLU A 136 1.76 -8.34 -26.99
N ALA A 137 2.25 -9.53 -26.66
CA ALA A 137 1.94 -10.74 -27.43
C ALA A 137 0.43 -11.10 -27.39
N ALA A 138 -0.21 -10.96 -26.22
CA ALA A 138 -1.63 -11.22 -26.04
C ALA A 138 -2.53 -10.17 -26.72
N ASP A 139 -2.10 -8.90 -26.78
CA ASP A 139 -2.76 -7.85 -27.55
C ASP A 139 -2.68 -8.15 -29.06
N ARG A 140 -1.48 -8.48 -29.57
CA ARG A 140 -1.27 -8.84 -30.99
C ARG A 140 -2.08 -10.07 -31.43
N GLU A 141 -2.18 -11.10 -30.60
CA GLU A 141 -2.98 -12.28 -30.91
C GLU A 141 -4.48 -11.97 -30.97
N ARG A 142 -4.96 -11.10 -30.07
CA ARG A 142 -6.34 -10.61 -30.09
C ARG A 142 -6.65 -9.85 -31.39
N ASP A 143 -5.75 -8.96 -31.81
CA ASP A 143 -5.90 -8.20 -33.06
C ASP A 143 -5.93 -9.13 -34.29
N ASN A 144 -5.08 -10.17 -34.30
CA ASN A 144 -5.07 -11.18 -35.36
C ASN A 144 -6.38 -11.98 -35.42
N LEU A 145 -6.94 -12.35 -34.27
CA LEU A 145 -8.20 -13.08 -34.17
C LEU A 145 -9.39 -12.21 -34.65
N SER A 146 -9.44 -10.94 -34.26
CA SER A 146 -10.45 -9.99 -34.77
C SER A 146 -10.37 -9.87 -36.29
N ARG A 147 -9.18 -9.60 -36.86
CA ARG A 147 -9.00 -9.49 -38.32
C ARG A 147 -9.42 -10.75 -39.08
N ARG A 148 -9.19 -11.94 -38.52
CA ARG A 148 -9.66 -13.22 -39.10
C ARG A 148 -11.18 -13.34 -39.05
N SER A 149 -11.80 -12.96 -37.92
CA SER A 149 -13.25 -12.93 -37.78
C SER A 149 -13.91 -11.99 -38.79
N ASP A 150 -13.37 -10.79 -38.97
CA ASP A 150 -13.88 -9.79 -39.92
C ASP A 150 -13.78 -10.31 -41.36
N ALA A 151 -12.61 -10.84 -41.76
CA ALA A 151 -12.39 -11.43 -43.08
C ALA A 151 -13.35 -12.60 -43.37
N GLN A 152 -13.68 -13.42 -42.36
CA GLN A 152 -14.59 -14.55 -42.51
C GLN A 152 -16.07 -14.13 -42.49
N GLY A 153 -16.43 -13.08 -41.75
CA GLY A 153 -17.76 -12.46 -41.80
C GLY A 153 -18.06 -11.76 -43.14
N GLN A 154 -17.04 -11.16 -43.74
CA GLN A 154 -17.14 -10.54 -45.07
C GLN A 154 -17.14 -11.57 -46.22
N ALA A 155 -16.72 -12.81 -45.94
CA ALA A 155 -16.85 -13.99 -46.81
C ALA A 155 -18.17 -14.76 -46.59
N GLY A 156 -19.24 -14.07 -46.16
CA GLY A 156 -20.60 -14.62 -46.16
C GLY A 156 -21.00 -15.19 -47.54
N PRO A 157 -21.93 -16.16 -47.59
CA PRO A 157 -22.10 -17.00 -48.75
C PRO A 157 -22.48 -16.18 -49.99
N ARG A 158 -21.59 -16.20 -51.01
CA ARG A 158 -21.98 -15.86 -52.38
C ARG A 158 -23.22 -16.66 -52.69
N SER A 159 -24.35 -15.97 -52.91
CA SER A 159 -25.60 -16.66 -53.20
C SER A 159 -25.38 -17.56 -54.41
N ALA A 160 -25.74 -18.83 -54.27
CA ALA A 160 -25.80 -19.78 -55.38
C ALA A 160 -26.96 -19.38 -56.29
N SER A 161 -26.76 -18.27 -57.00
CA SER A 161 -27.74 -17.70 -57.91
C SER A 161 -27.92 -18.63 -59.09
N ARG A 162 -29.03 -19.37 -59.05
CA ARG A 162 -29.80 -19.79 -60.22
C ARG A 162 -29.04 -20.66 -61.23
N ASN A 163 -29.22 -21.97 -61.09
CA ASN A 163 -29.47 -22.81 -62.27
C ASN A 163 -30.65 -23.74 -62.01
N GLN A 164 -31.82 -23.35 -62.53
CA GLN A 164 -32.96 -24.26 -62.66
C GLN A 164 -32.72 -25.15 -63.87
N ALA A 165 -32.53 -26.45 -63.66
CA ALA A 165 -32.63 -27.44 -64.73
C ALA A 165 -33.29 -28.72 -64.21
N ARG A 166 -34.59 -28.79 -64.48
CA ARG A 166 -35.49 -29.97 -64.51
C ARG A 166 -34.80 -31.33 -64.39
N PHE A 167 -35.23 -32.15 -63.43
CA PHE A 167 -35.52 -33.57 -63.69
C PHE A 167 -36.77 -34.02 -62.92
N PHE A 168 -37.67 -34.71 -63.63
CA PHE A 168 -38.77 -35.50 -63.06
C PHE A 168 -38.14 -36.71 -62.30
N THR A 169 -38.76 -37.36 -61.31
CA THR A 169 -39.94 -38.25 -61.45
C THR A 169 -40.42 -38.81 -60.10
N ALA A 170 -41.70 -39.19 -60.07
CA ALA A 170 -42.30 -40.33 -59.36
C ALA A 170 -42.43 -40.36 -57.81
N VAL A 171 -43.70 -40.47 -57.39
CA VAL A 171 -44.21 -40.90 -56.07
C VAL A 171 -44.41 -42.43 -56.08
N PRO A 172 -44.09 -43.17 -55.00
CA PRO A 172 -45.13 -43.84 -54.18
C PRO A 172 -44.93 -43.53 -52.68
N ARG A 173 -45.96 -43.12 -51.91
CA ARG A 173 -47.10 -43.88 -51.33
C ARG A 173 -46.75 -44.84 -50.18
N GLN A 174 -47.32 -44.53 -49.01
CA GLN A 174 -47.65 -45.43 -47.88
C GLN A 174 -46.45 -45.96 -47.06
N ALA A 175 -46.57 -46.31 -45.77
CA ALA A 175 -47.76 -46.43 -44.92
C ALA A 175 -47.55 -45.87 -43.50
N SER A 176 -48.67 -45.62 -42.80
CA SER A 176 -48.72 -45.22 -41.38
C SER A 176 -48.36 -46.37 -40.44
N MET A 177 -47.75 -46.06 -39.29
CA MET A 177 -48.37 -46.32 -37.98
C MET A 177 -47.59 -45.65 -36.84
N ALA A 178 -48.31 -45.04 -35.91
CA ALA A 178 -47.79 -44.72 -34.58
C ALA A 178 -47.74 -45.99 -33.72
N TRP A 179 -47.07 -45.94 -32.56
CA TRP A 179 -47.65 -46.36 -31.28
C TRP A 179 -46.81 -45.82 -30.11
N ALA A 180 -47.45 -45.62 -28.95
CA ALA A 180 -46.82 -45.05 -27.76
C ALA A 180 -45.98 -46.10 -26.99
N GLY A 181 -44.99 -45.63 -26.23
CA GLY A 181 -44.07 -46.50 -25.50
C GLY A 181 -44.54 -46.88 -24.08
N LEU A 182 -43.72 -47.67 -23.38
CA LEU A 182 -43.74 -47.76 -21.91
C LEU A 182 -42.36 -48.15 -21.36
N LYS A 183 -42.16 -47.92 -20.06
CA LYS A 183 -40.89 -48.19 -19.33
C LYS A 183 -40.85 -49.61 -18.74
N ALA A 184 -39.63 -50.05 -18.44
CA ALA A 184 -39.16 -50.43 -17.08
C ALA A 184 -38.51 -51.82 -16.90
N ALA A 185 -37.36 -51.76 -16.21
CA ALA A 185 -36.87 -52.68 -15.17
C ALA A 185 -36.74 -54.20 -15.42
N GLY A 186 -35.50 -54.69 -15.26
CA GLY A 186 -35.20 -56.10 -14.97
C GLY A 186 -33.82 -56.25 -14.32
N ARG A 187 -33.76 -56.68 -13.06
CA ARG A 187 -32.51 -57.06 -12.36
C ARG A 187 -32.34 -58.58 -12.40
N ASN A 188 -31.10 -59.06 -12.52
CA ASN A 188 -30.54 -60.26 -11.86
C ASN A 188 -29.02 -60.24 -12.12
N VAL A 189 -28.08 -60.33 -11.16
CA VAL A 189 -27.89 -61.15 -9.95
C VAL A 189 -27.30 -62.54 -10.22
N SER A 190 -26.16 -62.82 -9.56
CA SER A 190 -25.41 -64.10 -9.46
C SER A 190 -24.57 -64.47 -10.69
N ARG A 191 -23.27 -64.80 -10.58
CA ARG A 191 -22.69 -65.77 -9.63
C ARG A 191 -21.28 -65.42 -9.11
N ARG A 192 -20.94 -66.05 -7.98
CA ARG A 192 -19.59 -66.15 -7.41
C ARG A 192 -18.68 -67.04 -8.28
N SER A 193 -17.39 -66.74 -8.29
CA SER A 193 -16.35 -67.74 -8.02
C SER A 193 -15.25 -67.09 -7.18
N VAL A 194 -14.68 -67.87 -6.24
CA VAL A 194 -13.58 -67.46 -5.36
C VAL A 194 -12.45 -68.45 -5.61
N SER A 195 -11.24 -67.94 -5.84
CA SER A 195 -10.02 -68.68 -5.54
C SER A 195 -8.90 -67.73 -5.11
N THR A 196 -8.30 -68.08 -3.98
CA THR A 196 -7.25 -67.33 -3.29
C THR A 196 -5.89 -67.70 -3.86
N THR A 197 -4.93 -66.75 -3.91
CA THR A 197 -3.53 -66.85 -3.41
C THR A 197 -2.60 -65.86 -4.13
N GLY A 198 -1.46 -65.53 -3.51
CA GLY A 198 -0.30 -64.94 -4.21
C GLY A 198 -0.03 -63.45 -3.99
N ARG A 199 0.50 -63.08 -2.83
CA ARG A 199 1.29 -61.83 -2.66
C ARG A 199 2.75 -62.18 -2.94
N PRO A 200 3.50 -61.34 -3.68
CA PRO A 200 4.54 -60.57 -2.97
C PRO A 200 4.65 -59.10 -3.41
N SER A 201 5.32 -58.32 -2.57
CA SER A 201 5.52 -56.86 -2.67
C SER A 201 6.57 -56.44 -3.73
N PRO A 202 6.64 -55.17 -4.13
CA PRO A 202 7.10 -54.79 -5.47
C PRO A 202 8.59 -54.43 -5.58
N LYS A 203 9.17 -54.67 -6.77
CA LYS A 203 10.39 -53.98 -7.22
C LYS A 203 10.01 -52.72 -8.01
N ARG A 204 10.66 -51.60 -7.67
CA ARG A 204 10.52 -50.31 -8.34
C ARG A 204 11.27 -50.28 -9.67
N GLN A 205 10.64 -49.77 -10.74
CA GLN A 205 11.31 -49.03 -11.82
C GLN A 205 10.31 -48.03 -12.43
N PRO A 206 10.79 -46.95 -13.11
CA PRO A 206 10.00 -45.73 -13.29
C PRO A 206 9.06 -45.77 -14.50
N ALA A 207 7.82 -45.30 -14.32
CA ALA A 207 6.88 -45.11 -15.42
C ALA A 207 7.19 -43.82 -16.19
N ARG A 208 7.40 -43.96 -17.50
CA ARG A 208 7.33 -42.86 -18.49
C ARG A 208 5.91 -42.26 -18.50
N GLY A 209 5.80 -41.02 -18.97
CA GLY A 209 4.57 -40.24 -18.93
C GLY A 209 3.41 -40.82 -19.73
N ILE A 210 2.20 -40.50 -19.29
CA ILE A 210 0.94 -40.72 -20.01
C ILE A 210 0.53 -39.36 -20.58
N ALA A 211 0.22 -39.31 -21.87
CA ALA A 211 -0.27 -38.12 -22.55
C ALA A 211 -1.68 -37.73 -22.05
N ALA A 212 -1.95 -36.42 -21.97
CA ALA A 212 -3.28 -35.92 -21.72
C ALA A 212 -4.12 -36.02 -23.02
N PRO A 213 -5.37 -36.52 -22.98
CA PRO A 213 -6.31 -36.35 -24.08
C PRO A 213 -6.79 -34.90 -24.14
N ALA A 214 -7.09 -34.43 -25.35
CA ALA A 214 -7.69 -33.12 -25.60
C ALA A 214 -9.13 -33.05 -25.06
N GLY A 215 -9.64 -31.84 -24.88
CA GLY A 215 -10.85 -31.59 -24.10
C GLY A 215 -12.17 -31.88 -24.81
N GLU A 216 -13.17 -32.22 -24.00
CA GLU A 216 -14.58 -31.96 -24.29
C GLU A 216 -15.15 -31.10 -23.17
N ALA A 217 -15.93 -30.08 -23.54
CA ALA A 217 -16.51 -29.13 -22.62
C ALA A 217 -17.83 -29.66 -22.06
N LEU A 218 -17.98 -29.65 -20.72
CA LEU A 218 -19.26 -29.89 -20.06
C LEU A 218 -19.37 -29.01 -18.79
N SER A 219 -20.54 -28.40 -18.64
CA SER A 219 -20.86 -27.43 -17.57
C SER A 219 -20.97 -28.11 -16.21
N ASP A 220 -20.82 -27.29 -15.16
CA ASP A 220 -21.27 -27.49 -13.78
C ASP A 220 -21.14 -28.89 -13.16
N SER A 221 -20.14 -29.05 -12.27
CA SER A 221 -20.14 -30.13 -11.28
C SER A 221 -19.55 -29.69 -9.94
N PRO A 222 -20.15 -30.12 -8.81
CA PRO A 222 -19.82 -29.63 -7.46
C PRO A 222 -18.46 -30.12 -6.91
N THR A 223 -17.70 -30.89 -7.70
CA THR A 223 -16.40 -31.44 -7.32
C THR A 223 -15.28 -30.39 -7.29
N ALA A 224 -15.43 -29.26 -7.99
CA ALA A 224 -14.44 -28.18 -8.00
C ALA A 224 -14.22 -27.54 -6.61
N THR A 225 -15.28 -27.46 -5.79
CA THR A 225 -15.23 -26.86 -4.44
C THR A 225 -14.40 -27.73 -3.48
N ILE A 226 -14.61 -29.05 -3.52
CA ILE A 226 -13.98 -30.02 -2.60
C ILE A 226 -12.45 -30.07 -2.79
N VAL A 227 -11.96 -29.94 -4.03
CA VAL A 227 -10.51 -29.88 -4.31
C VAL A 227 -9.89 -28.60 -3.74
N ARG A 228 -10.61 -27.46 -3.81
CA ARG A 228 -10.14 -26.15 -3.33
C ARG A 228 -10.05 -26.09 -1.81
N GLU A 229 -11.02 -26.65 -1.09
CA GLU A 229 -10.99 -26.74 0.38
C GLU A 229 -9.83 -27.62 0.88
N ARG A 230 -9.59 -28.77 0.23
CA ARG A 230 -8.58 -29.75 0.63
C ARG A 230 -7.14 -29.24 0.45
N TRP A 231 -6.92 -28.31 -0.48
CA TRP A 231 -5.64 -27.59 -0.62
C TRP A 231 -5.44 -26.49 0.43
N SER A 232 -6.52 -25.79 0.83
CA SER A 232 -6.45 -24.75 1.87
C SER A 232 -6.07 -25.32 3.25
N SER A 233 -6.59 -26.51 3.58
CA SER A 233 -6.32 -27.23 4.83
C SER A 233 -4.88 -27.78 4.87
N ALA A 234 -4.35 -28.30 3.76
CA ALA A 234 -2.95 -28.70 3.65
C ALA A 234 -1.95 -27.54 3.84
N LYS A 235 -2.26 -26.34 3.32
CA LYS A 235 -1.46 -25.12 3.57
C LYS A 235 -1.52 -24.68 5.05
N ARG A 236 -2.68 -24.73 5.70
CA ARG A 236 -2.82 -24.41 7.14
C ARG A 236 -2.03 -25.37 8.04
N ALA A 237 -2.05 -26.67 7.76
CA ALA A 237 -1.28 -27.67 8.52
C ALA A 237 0.24 -27.44 8.45
N ARG A 238 0.78 -27.07 7.29
CA ARG A 238 2.22 -26.74 7.13
C ARG A 238 2.62 -25.48 7.92
N ARG A 239 1.77 -24.46 7.97
CA ARG A 239 2.00 -23.24 8.79
C ARG A 239 2.03 -23.56 10.29
N ALA A 240 1.18 -24.47 10.77
CA ALA A 240 1.17 -24.90 12.18
C ALA A 240 2.43 -25.70 12.58
N ALA A 241 2.94 -26.55 11.68
CA ALA A 241 4.17 -27.30 11.92
C ALA A 241 5.43 -26.40 11.98
N GLN A 242 5.50 -25.36 11.15
CA GLN A 242 6.61 -24.40 11.14
C GLN A 242 6.68 -23.61 12.46
N ARG A 243 5.54 -23.13 12.97
CA ARG A 243 5.46 -22.36 14.24
C ARG A 243 5.94 -23.14 15.47
N ARG A 244 5.81 -24.48 15.46
CA ARG A 244 6.31 -25.33 16.56
C ARG A 244 7.84 -25.46 16.60
N ARG A 245 8.53 -25.20 15.49
CA ARG A 245 10.01 -25.23 15.44
C ARG A 245 10.65 -23.91 15.87
N THR A 246 10.02 -22.77 15.58
CA THR A 246 10.50 -21.46 16.02
C THR A 246 10.30 -21.22 17.52
N ALA A 247 9.24 -21.78 18.12
CA ALA A 247 8.96 -21.66 19.56
C ALA A 247 10.04 -22.28 20.47
N LEU A 248 10.75 -23.32 20.00
CA LEU A 248 11.84 -23.96 20.76
C LEU A 248 13.19 -23.23 20.63
N ALA A 249 13.39 -22.43 19.58
CA ALA A 249 14.60 -21.63 19.40
C ALA A 249 14.54 -20.31 20.20
N ALA A 250 13.36 -19.68 20.25
CA ALA A 250 13.16 -18.42 20.97
C ALA A 250 13.31 -18.58 22.50
N SER A 251 12.84 -19.69 23.07
CA SER A 251 12.96 -19.95 24.51
C SER A 251 14.42 -20.14 24.96
N ALA A 252 15.24 -20.83 24.18
CA ALA A 252 16.67 -20.97 24.45
C ALA A 252 17.40 -19.61 24.45
N ALA A 253 17.10 -18.74 23.48
CA ALA A 253 17.67 -17.40 23.40
C ALA A 253 17.29 -16.53 24.61
N ILE A 254 16.03 -16.60 25.07
CA ILE A 254 15.56 -15.85 26.26
C ILE A 254 16.27 -16.33 27.53
N VAL A 255 16.46 -17.64 27.71
CA VAL A 255 17.18 -18.18 28.89
C VAL A 255 18.64 -17.72 28.91
N VAL A 256 19.33 -17.72 27.76
CA VAL A 256 20.70 -17.21 27.65
C VAL A 256 20.76 -15.69 27.94
N LEU A 257 19.79 -14.92 27.45
CA LEU A 257 19.73 -13.47 27.69
C LEU A 257 19.50 -13.14 29.17
N LEU A 258 18.61 -13.87 29.85
CA LEU A 258 18.34 -13.71 31.28
C LEU A 258 19.55 -14.12 32.13
N ALA A 259 20.26 -15.18 31.76
CA ALA A 259 21.50 -15.59 32.43
C ALA A 259 22.61 -14.53 32.27
N ALA A 260 22.77 -13.96 31.07
CA ALA A 260 23.72 -12.87 30.82
C ALA A 260 23.36 -11.60 31.61
N LEU A 261 22.07 -11.26 31.70
CA LEU A 261 21.59 -10.11 32.48
C LEU A 261 21.85 -10.29 33.99
N ALA A 262 21.63 -11.50 34.53
CA ALA A 262 21.93 -11.81 35.93
C ALA A 262 23.44 -11.67 36.26
N VAL A 263 24.32 -12.13 35.36
CA VAL A 263 25.78 -11.95 35.50
C VAL A 263 26.17 -10.47 35.43
N LEU A 264 25.53 -9.68 34.56
CA LEU A 264 25.79 -8.25 34.43
C LEU A 264 25.37 -7.47 35.68
N ILE A 265 24.19 -7.78 36.24
CA ILE A 265 23.71 -7.18 37.50
C ILE A 265 24.69 -7.51 38.64
N GLY A 266 25.10 -8.78 38.80
CA GLY A 266 26.08 -9.19 39.82
C GLY A 266 27.47 -8.55 39.67
N ARG A 267 27.85 -8.10 38.47
CA ARG A 267 29.06 -7.29 38.23
C ARG A 267 28.88 -5.83 38.63
N LEU A 268 27.69 -5.27 38.43
CA LEU A 268 27.37 -3.87 38.76
C LEU A 268 27.05 -3.64 40.24
N THR A 269 26.61 -4.67 40.96
CA THR A 269 26.28 -4.59 42.40
C THR A 269 27.43 -5.00 43.33
N GLN A 270 28.69 -4.95 42.89
CA GLN A 270 29.82 -5.14 43.81
C GLN A 270 29.93 -3.92 44.74
N PRO A 271 29.87 -4.09 46.08
CA PRO A 271 29.98 -2.98 47.01
C PRO A 271 31.41 -2.44 47.00
N VAL A 272 31.58 -1.20 46.55
CA VAL A 272 32.83 -0.45 46.69
C VAL A 272 33.05 -0.18 48.18
N ALA A 273 34.21 -0.58 48.71
CA ALA A 273 34.57 -0.32 50.09
C ALA A 273 34.69 1.20 50.35
N PRO A 274 34.27 1.70 51.53
CA PRO A 274 34.27 3.14 51.81
C PRO A 274 35.69 3.69 51.97
N GLY A 275 36.14 4.45 50.97
CA GLY A 275 37.36 5.26 51.04
C GLY A 275 37.13 6.56 51.82
N ALA A 276 38.17 6.99 52.55
CA ALA A 276 38.13 8.09 53.52
C ALA A 276 37.63 9.44 52.96
N ALA A 277 36.99 10.22 53.84
CA ALA A 277 36.51 11.56 53.55
C ALA A 277 37.63 12.63 53.67
N THR A 278 37.54 13.67 52.85
CA THR A 278 38.27 14.94 53.02
C THR A 278 37.44 16.12 52.52
N SER A 279 37.21 17.10 53.40
CA SER A 279 36.87 18.52 53.09
C SER A 279 38.09 19.25 52.45
N PRO A 280 38.02 20.49 51.92
CA PRO A 280 37.03 21.59 52.13
C PRO A 280 36.44 22.15 50.79
N GLU A 281 35.85 23.34 50.63
CA GLU A 281 35.67 24.53 51.48
C GLU A 281 34.35 25.30 51.15
N GLY A 282 34.16 26.53 51.68
CA GLY A 282 32.97 27.37 51.45
C GLY A 282 33.22 28.67 50.65
N PRO A 283 32.17 29.33 50.11
CA PRO A 283 32.29 30.60 49.38
C PRO A 283 32.08 31.83 50.28
N GLN A 284 32.84 32.90 50.03
CA GLN A 284 32.67 34.21 50.69
C GLN A 284 31.68 35.13 49.97
N SER A 285 31.07 36.03 50.73
CA SER A 285 30.18 37.10 50.27
C SER A 285 30.95 38.27 49.66
N ILE A 286 30.37 38.93 48.64
CA ILE A 286 30.75 40.29 48.20
C ILE A 286 29.49 41.17 48.13
N ILE A 287 29.66 42.46 48.40
CA ILE A 287 28.62 43.39 48.85
C ILE A 287 28.21 44.41 47.77
N VAL A 288 26.92 44.76 47.81
CA VAL A 288 26.11 45.82 47.16
C VAL A 288 26.81 47.21 47.28
N PRO A 289 26.68 48.22 46.35
CA PRO A 289 25.43 49.01 46.28
C PRO A 289 25.05 49.86 45.03
N GLY A 290 23.72 50.10 44.92
CA GLY A 290 23.18 51.47 44.86
C GLY A 290 22.73 52.02 43.49
N GLY A 291 21.44 52.41 43.40
CA GLY A 291 20.89 53.19 42.28
C GLY A 291 19.37 53.36 42.38
N LEU A 292 18.86 54.60 42.37
CA LEU A 292 17.48 54.96 42.75
C LEU A 292 16.59 55.42 41.58
N SER A 293 15.29 55.20 41.73
CA SER A 293 14.15 56.04 41.33
C SER A 293 13.93 56.48 39.86
N ALA A 294 12.86 55.92 39.29
CA ALA A 294 11.65 56.58 38.76
C ALA A 294 11.69 57.99 38.11
N SER A 295 10.98 58.12 36.98
CA SER A 295 10.16 59.30 36.66
C SER A 295 8.99 58.93 35.75
N SER A 296 7.94 59.76 35.74
CA SER A 296 6.64 59.54 35.09
C SER A 296 6.15 60.79 34.33
N GLY A 297 5.32 60.59 33.31
CA GLY A 297 4.60 61.64 32.58
C GLY A 297 4.65 61.45 31.06
N GLY A 298 3.61 61.80 30.27
CA GLY A 298 2.28 62.26 30.66
C GLY A 298 1.66 63.23 29.64
N GLY A 299 0.58 62.82 28.97
CA GLY A 299 -0.37 63.71 28.30
C GLY A 299 -0.01 64.20 26.87
N GLY A 300 -1.02 64.21 25.98
CA GLY A 300 -0.88 64.74 24.62
C GLY A 300 -2.05 64.37 23.71
N ALA A 301 -3.23 64.93 23.94
CA ALA A 301 -4.41 64.73 23.09
C ALA A 301 -4.46 65.73 21.93
N GLY A 302 -4.94 65.31 20.75
CA GLY A 302 -5.17 66.20 19.61
C GLY A 302 -5.77 65.47 18.40
N ALA A 303 -7.07 65.64 18.18
CA ALA A 303 -7.73 65.33 16.91
C ALA A 303 -7.92 66.63 16.10
N PRO A 304 -7.96 66.56 14.76
CA PRO A 304 -9.23 66.91 14.11
C PRO A 304 -9.60 66.05 12.87
N THR A 305 -10.83 66.27 12.39
CA THR A 305 -11.61 65.51 11.39
C THR A 305 -11.51 66.16 9.96
N PRO A 306 -12.19 65.71 8.87
CA PRO A 306 -11.69 64.74 7.87
C PRO A 306 -11.78 65.14 6.36
N LEU A 307 -11.48 64.17 5.47
CA LEU A 307 -11.84 64.04 4.02
C LEU A 307 -10.99 64.81 2.97
N PRO A 308 -10.94 64.40 1.68
CA PRO A 308 -11.62 63.26 1.02
C PRO A 308 -10.69 62.19 0.40
N ALA A 309 -11.28 61.13 -0.17
CA ALA A 309 -10.60 59.95 -0.71
C ALA A 309 -9.96 60.14 -2.10
N THR A 310 -8.87 59.41 -2.38
CA THR A 310 -8.46 58.89 -3.70
C THR A 310 -7.42 57.79 -3.50
N GLY A 311 -7.48 56.70 -4.29
CA GLY A 311 -6.40 55.72 -4.39
C GLY A 311 -6.54 54.48 -3.50
N ALA A 312 -7.58 53.68 -3.71
CA ALA A 312 -7.56 52.28 -3.30
C ALA A 312 -6.44 51.56 -4.05
N SER A 313 -5.30 51.36 -3.39
CA SER A 313 -4.31 50.39 -3.85
C SER A 313 -4.78 49.01 -3.39
N GLU A 314 -5.25 48.19 -4.33
CA GLU A 314 -5.34 46.74 -4.16
C GLU A 314 -3.92 46.18 -3.99
N GLN A 315 -3.39 46.32 -2.78
CA GLN A 315 -2.33 45.44 -2.30
C GLN A 315 -2.98 44.07 -2.13
N GLY A 316 -2.75 43.19 -3.10
CA GLY A 316 -3.26 41.82 -3.06
C GLY A 316 -2.81 41.15 -1.75
N GLU A 317 -3.75 41.02 -0.82
CA GLU A 317 -3.49 40.50 0.51
C GLU A 317 -3.02 39.06 0.38
N LEU A 318 -1.74 38.81 0.73
CA LEU A 318 -1.16 37.48 0.65
C LEU A 318 -2.03 36.51 1.47
N PRO A 319 -2.35 35.32 0.95
CA PRO A 319 -3.27 34.39 1.61
C PRO A 319 -2.77 34.04 3.01
N VAL A 320 -3.40 34.62 4.03
CA VAL A 320 -3.04 34.43 5.43
C VAL A 320 -3.60 33.11 5.92
N LEU A 321 -2.76 32.07 5.86
CA LEU A 321 -3.00 30.85 6.61
C LEU A 321 -2.51 31.01 8.06
N SER A 322 -3.28 30.47 9.00
CA SER A 322 -2.89 30.31 10.40
C SER A 322 -3.02 28.85 10.83
N GLY A 323 -2.20 28.45 11.81
CA GLY A 323 -2.12 27.08 12.29
C GLY A 323 -2.54 27.00 13.76
N THR A 324 -3.27 25.97 14.14
CA THR A 324 -3.55 25.64 15.54
C THR A 324 -3.23 24.18 15.79
N TYR A 325 -2.23 23.91 16.62
CA TYR A 325 -1.87 22.58 17.09
C TYR A 325 -2.64 22.24 18.37
N LEU A 326 -3.12 21.01 18.48
CA LEU A 326 -3.81 20.48 19.66
C LEU A 326 -3.38 19.02 19.89
N THR A 327 -2.98 18.68 21.12
CA THR A 327 -2.94 17.28 21.57
C THR A 327 -4.34 16.88 22.03
N THR A 328 -5.07 16.09 21.24
CA THR A 328 -6.47 15.74 21.54
C THR A 328 -6.62 14.52 22.45
N ARG A 329 -5.63 13.63 22.46
CA ARG A 329 -5.67 12.40 23.26
C ARG A 329 -4.28 11.88 23.58
N THR A 330 -4.03 11.52 24.83
CA THR A 330 -2.86 10.71 25.21
C THR A 330 -3.23 9.22 25.15
N ILE A 331 -2.30 8.39 24.65
CA ILE A 331 -2.45 6.93 24.55
C ILE A 331 -1.25 6.24 25.22
N VAL A 332 -1.33 4.93 25.45
CA VAL A 332 -0.24 4.18 26.07
C VAL A 332 0.98 4.20 25.14
N GLY A 333 2.03 4.92 25.54
CA GLY A 333 3.26 5.07 24.76
C GLY A 333 3.17 6.05 23.58
N GLY A 334 2.20 6.98 23.58
CA GLY A 334 2.05 7.96 22.50
C GLY A 334 0.98 9.03 22.75
N TYR A 335 0.71 9.83 21.73
CA TYR A 335 -0.42 10.77 21.71
C TYR A 335 -0.98 10.98 20.29
N GLU A 336 -2.20 11.49 20.20
CA GLU A 336 -2.83 11.96 18.97
C GLU A 336 -2.73 13.49 18.90
N GLY A 337 -2.11 13.97 17.83
CA GLY A 337 -2.00 15.38 17.48
C GLY A 337 -2.97 15.74 16.36
N VAL A 338 -3.56 16.93 16.46
CA VAL A 338 -4.43 17.51 15.45
C VAL A 338 -3.90 18.90 15.10
N VAL A 339 -3.91 19.21 13.80
CA VAL A 339 -3.64 20.57 13.32
C VAL A 339 -4.83 21.06 12.51
N LEU A 340 -5.30 22.26 12.88
CA LEU A 340 -6.23 23.06 12.09
C LEU A 340 -5.43 24.07 11.27
N VAL A 341 -5.69 24.10 9.97
CA VAL A 341 -5.17 25.10 9.03
C VAL A 341 -6.33 26.00 8.65
N ASN A 342 -6.34 27.22 9.19
CA ASN A 342 -7.40 28.20 8.97
C ASN A 342 -6.98 29.18 7.88
N ASN A 343 -7.88 29.51 6.97
CA ASN A 343 -7.67 30.55 5.96
C ASN A 343 -8.38 31.83 6.38
N LEU A 344 -7.61 32.85 6.75
CA LEU A 344 -8.12 34.14 7.18
C LEU A 344 -8.38 35.11 6.01
N SER A 345 -8.08 34.69 4.77
CA SER A 345 -8.29 35.51 3.56
C SER A 345 -9.67 35.29 2.92
N THR A 346 -10.08 36.25 2.10
CA THR A 346 -11.34 36.23 1.33
C THR A 346 -11.30 35.34 0.08
N ASN A 347 -10.15 34.74 -0.24
CA ASN A 347 -9.95 33.86 -1.39
C ASN A 347 -9.61 32.43 -0.94
N ALA A 348 -9.97 31.42 -1.74
CA ALA A 348 -9.60 30.03 -1.44
C ALA A 348 -8.09 29.81 -1.69
N VAL A 349 -7.42 29.12 -0.77
CA VAL A 349 -5.97 28.88 -0.83
C VAL A 349 -5.69 27.45 -1.28
N ASN A 350 -4.92 27.28 -2.35
CA ASN A 350 -4.56 25.97 -2.89
C ASN A 350 -3.13 25.59 -2.49
N GLY A 351 -3.01 24.69 -1.52
CA GLY A 351 -1.73 24.24 -0.97
C GLY A 351 -1.37 24.94 0.33
N TRP A 352 -0.74 24.16 1.22
CA TRP A 352 -0.23 24.60 2.52
C TRP A 352 0.92 23.67 2.93
N SER A 353 1.76 24.10 3.87
CA SER A 353 2.83 23.27 4.43
C SER A 353 2.94 23.56 5.91
N VAL A 354 2.79 22.53 6.74
CA VAL A 354 3.01 22.62 8.18
C VAL A 354 4.31 21.89 8.53
N TRP A 355 5.16 22.49 9.33
CA TRP A 355 6.40 21.90 9.85
C TRP A 355 6.29 21.84 11.37
N ILE A 356 6.64 20.70 11.96
CA ILE A 356 6.55 20.44 13.40
C ILE A 356 7.90 19.87 13.85
N VAL A 357 8.45 20.41 14.94
CA VAL A 357 9.67 19.88 15.55
C VAL A 357 9.31 19.13 16.82
N LEU A 358 9.70 17.86 16.89
CA LEU A 358 9.53 16.99 18.05
C LEU A 358 10.76 17.05 18.99
N PRO A 359 10.64 16.59 20.24
CA PRO A 359 11.80 16.41 21.12
C PRO A 359 12.81 15.40 20.55
N PRO A 360 14.11 15.49 20.89
CA PRO A 360 15.17 14.65 20.32
C PRO A 360 15.17 13.18 20.80
N LEU A 361 14.09 12.69 21.40
CA LEU A 361 13.99 11.34 21.98
C LEU A 361 13.61 10.24 20.96
N GLY A 362 13.75 10.51 19.66
CA GLY A 362 13.46 9.53 18.60
C GLY A 362 11.97 9.23 18.40
N LEU A 363 11.08 10.18 18.71
CA LEU A 363 9.63 10.07 18.50
C LEU A 363 9.32 9.84 17.02
N VAL A 364 8.29 9.06 16.70
CA VAL A 364 7.92 8.72 15.32
C VAL A 364 6.46 9.05 15.04
N VAL A 365 6.19 9.77 13.96
CA VAL A 365 4.83 10.09 13.49
C VAL A 365 4.27 8.96 12.62
N HIS A 366 3.03 8.54 12.90
CA HIS A 366 2.27 7.53 12.16
C HIS A 366 0.75 7.84 12.12
N ASP A 367 -0.04 6.97 11.47
CA ASP A 367 -1.51 7.11 11.30
C ASP A 367 -1.98 8.52 10.90
N VAL A 368 -1.35 9.07 9.85
CA VAL A 368 -1.59 10.45 9.38
C VAL A 368 -2.80 10.49 8.45
N ARG A 369 -3.80 11.32 8.80
CA ARG A 369 -5.08 11.46 8.07
C ARG A 369 -5.33 12.91 7.70
N GLY A 370 -5.75 13.16 6.45
CA GLY A 370 -5.91 14.51 5.90
C GLY A 370 -4.60 15.18 5.42
N ALA A 371 -3.45 14.55 5.63
CA ALA A 371 -2.13 15.03 5.18
C ALA A 371 -1.23 13.87 4.73
N LEU A 372 -0.07 14.23 4.20
CA LEU A 372 1.11 13.37 4.08
C LEU A 372 2.18 13.91 5.03
N ALA A 373 2.83 13.04 5.80
CA ALA A 373 3.94 13.42 6.68
C ALA A 373 5.29 12.94 6.13
N VAL A 374 6.30 13.76 6.33
CA VAL A 374 7.69 13.59 5.89
C VAL A 374 8.59 13.89 7.08
N GLN A 375 9.08 12.85 7.76
CA GLN A 375 9.89 13.01 8.98
C GLN A 375 11.39 12.77 8.75
N THR A 376 12.19 13.78 9.08
CA THR A 376 13.65 13.75 9.14
C THR A 376 14.09 14.03 10.57
N ASP A 377 14.57 13.00 11.25
CA ASP A 377 14.97 13.01 12.65
C ASP A 377 13.86 13.60 13.55
N LYS A 378 14.08 14.79 14.13
CA LYS A 378 13.08 15.48 14.96
C LYS A 378 12.05 16.30 14.17
N GLU A 379 12.29 16.56 12.89
CA GLU A 379 11.47 17.46 12.07
C GLU A 379 10.44 16.69 11.26
N VAL A 380 9.19 17.15 11.28
CA VAL A 380 8.06 16.52 10.59
C VAL A 380 7.39 17.56 9.70
N ARG A 381 7.46 17.39 8.38
CA ARG A 381 6.76 18.23 7.41
C ARG A 381 5.47 17.54 6.94
N PHE A 382 4.36 18.24 7.09
CA PHE A 382 3.04 17.86 6.61
C PHE A 382 2.66 18.66 5.37
N VAL A 383 2.17 17.97 4.34
CA VAL A 383 1.66 18.57 3.09
C VAL A 383 0.29 17.98 2.74
N PRO A 384 -0.59 18.72 2.05
CA PRO A 384 -1.95 18.27 1.75
C PRO A 384 -2.01 17.05 0.83
N VAL A 385 -3.03 16.23 1.05
CA VAL A 385 -3.59 15.31 0.04
C VAL A 385 -4.66 16.04 -0.80
N PRO A 386 -5.01 15.57 -2.01
CA PRO A 386 -5.95 16.27 -2.90
C PRO A 386 -7.25 16.72 -2.23
N GLY A 387 -7.90 15.82 -1.47
CA GLY A 387 -9.16 16.11 -0.76
C GLY A 387 -9.05 17.06 0.44
N ASN A 388 -7.85 17.56 0.77
CA ASN A 388 -7.60 18.52 1.84
C ASN A 388 -6.68 19.67 1.37
N ARG A 389 -6.49 19.82 0.06
CA ARG A 389 -5.51 20.72 -0.56
C ARG A 389 -5.99 22.16 -0.69
N VAL A 390 -7.29 22.34 -0.90
CA VAL A 390 -7.91 23.66 -0.98
C VAL A 390 -8.49 24.00 0.39
N VAL A 391 -8.14 25.16 0.93
CA VAL A 391 -8.75 25.75 2.13
C VAL A 391 -9.68 26.87 1.65
N PRO A 392 -11.01 26.74 1.77
CA PRO A 392 -11.94 27.77 1.31
C PRO A 392 -11.76 29.09 2.07
N ALA A 393 -12.29 30.20 1.53
CA ALA A 393 -12.21 31.52 2.13
C ALA A 393 -12.92 31.54 3.50
N GLY A 394 -12.23 32.01 4.54
CA GLY A 394 -12.78 32.03 5.91
C GLY A 394 -12.98 30.65 6.58
N GLU A 395 -12.60 29.55 5.93
CA GLU A 395 -12.77 28.19 6.45
C GLU A 395 -11.45 27.56 6.93
N SER A 396 -11.57 26.38 7.55
CA SER A 396 -10.43 25.62 8.06
C SER A 396 -10.44 24.18 7.56
N VAL A 397 -9.27 23.67 7.17
CA VAL A 397 -9.05 22.23 6.97
C VAL A 397 -8.34 21.63 8.19
N ARG A 398 -8.52 20.32 8.40
CA ARG A 398 -7.89 19.61 9.52
C ARG A 398 -7.09 18.41 9.05
N PHE A 399 -6.01 18.09 9.77
CA PHE A 399 -5.36 16.80 9.67
C PHE A 399 -5.02 16.27 11.06
N THR A 400 -4.97 14.94 11.19
CA THR A 400 -4.63 14.25 12.44
C THR A 400 -3.44 13.33 12.22
N PHE A 401 -2.71 13.06 13.28
CA PHE A 401 -1.59 12.12 13.30
C PHE A 401 -1.41 11.56 14.71
N GLN A 402 -0.76 10.41 14.81
CA GLN A 402 -0.31 9.86 16.09
C GLN A 402 1.20 9.93 16.18
N VAL A 403 1.71 10.04 17.41
CA VAL A 403 3.15 10.05 17.71
C VAL A 403 3.46 8.96 18.71
N GLN A 404 4.40 8.09 18.37
CA GLN A 404 4.95 7.10 19.29
C GLN A 404 6.07 7.73 20.12
N GLY A 405 5.97 7.61 21.44
CA GLY A 405 6.88 8.19 22.44
C GLY A 405 6.20 9.20 23.37
N VAL A 406 6.99 9.86 24.20
CA VAL A 406 6.53 10.89 25.15
C VAL A 406 7.29 12.19 24.92
N GLY A 407 6.58 13.31 25.09
CA GLY A 407 7.07 14.66 24.82
C GLY A 407 6.23 15.35 23.75
N ALA A 408 5.73 16.55 24.04
CA ALA A 408 4.97 17.37 23.08
C ALA A 408 5.92 17.99 22.03
N PRO A 409 5.40 18.43 20.87
CA PRO A 409 6.20 19.17 19.90
C PRO A 409 6.72 20.48 20.52
N VAL A 410 7.96 20.84 20.20
CA VAL A 410 8.60 22.08 20.67
C VAL A 410 8.41 23.25 19.71
N GLU A 411 7.99 22.98 18.48
CA GLU A 411 7.75 24.00 17.46
C GLU A 411 6.69 23.51 16.47
N CYS A 412 5.87 24.43 15.96
CA CYS A 412 4.99 24.20 14.81
C CYS A 412 4.92 25.50 14.01
N VAL A 413 5.08 25.40 12.69
CA VAL A 413 5.09 26.51 11.74
C VAL A 413 4.21 26.15 10.54
N ILE A 414 3.38 27.08 10.08
CA ILE A 414 2.67 27.00 8.81
C ILE A 414 3.05 28.18 7.92
N ASN A 415 3.54 27.92 6.71
CA ASN A 415 3.98 28.95 5.75
C ASN A 415 4.73 30.12 6.45
N ASP A 416 5.76 29.77 7.22
CA ASP A 416 6.65 30.68 7.97
C ASP A 416 6.00 31.46 9.14
N ARG A 417 4.82 31.02 9.63
CA ARG A 417 4.15 31.56 10.84
C ARG A 417 3.99 30.49 11.91
N LEU A 418 4.28 30.81 13.17
CA LEU A 418 4.08 29.88 14.30
C LEU A 418 2.62 29.47 14.46
N CYS A 419 2.39 28.19 14.76
CA CYS A 419 1.08 27.68 15.14
C CYS A 419 0.74 28.07 16.58
N ALA A 420 -0.52 28.42 16.84
CA ALA A 420 -1.04 28.52 18.20
C ALA A 420 -1.16 27.12 18.85
N GLY A 421 -1.10 27.05 20.18
CA GLY A 421 -1.39 25.83 20.95
C GLY A 421 -0.22 24.85 21.16
N ILE A 422 1.01 25.22 20.78
CA ILE A 422 2.21 24.52 21.23
C ILE A 422 2.40 24.80 22.73
N PRO A 423 2.61 23.77 23.58
CA PRO A 423 2.94 23.97 24.99
C PRO A 423 4.39 24.50 25.12
N GLU A 424 4.59 25.46 26.03
CA GLU A 424 5.90 26.03 26.39
C GLU A 424 6.81 25.02 27.12
#